data_AF-A0A7V2WTK5-F1
#
_entry.id   AF-A0A7V2WTK5-F1
#
_cell.length_a   1.000
_cell.length_b   1.000
_cell.length_c   1.000
_cell.angle_alpha   90.00
_cell.angle_beta   90.00
_cell.angle_gamma   90.00
#
_symmetry.space_group_name_H-M   'P 1'
#
loop_
_entity.id
_entity.type
_entity.pdbx_description
1 polymer ?
#
loop_
_entity_poly.entity_id
_entity_poly.type
_entity_poly.pdbx_seq_one_letter_code
_entity_poly.pdbx_strand_id
1 'polypeptide(L)'
;MEGIRILFEDNHLIVVDKPATMPSVPDSTRDLSAFDWVKQYIKESKRKPGNVYLGVFHRLDRPVSGVLAFARTSKAAKRMTGATQSSRLKKYYLAVTDGVPRGKAGEERIWIEKVRARNLARITSREGGRLAHTRWATLRCLNGTSA
;
A
#
# COMPACT_ATOMS: atom_id res chain seq x y z
N MET A 1 -11.96 11.68 17.14
CA MET A 1 -11.67 10.91 15.91
C MET A 1 -11.13 9.57 16.36
N GLU A 2 -11.72 8.46 15.93
CA GLU A 2 -11.06 7.17 16.10
C GLU A 2 -9.70 7.24 15.40
N GLY A 3 -8.63 7.14 16.18
CA GLY A 3 -7.28 7.31 15.68
C GLY A 3 -6.86 6.12 14.82
N ILE A 4 -6.13 6.39 13.73
CA ILE A 4 -5.42 5.32 13.03
C ILE A 4 -4.34 4.78 13.98
N ARG A 5 -4.29 3.46 14.17
CA ARG A 5 -3.28 2.84 15.03
C ARG A 5 -1.89 3.01 14.42
N ILE A 6 -0.95 3.53 15.22
CA ILE A 6 0.47 3.58 14.86
C ILE A 6 1.10 2.23 15.22
N LEU A 7 1.67 1.55 14.24
CA LEU A 7 2.36 0.27 14.39
C LEU A 7 3.83 0.45 14.72
N PHE A 8 4.45 1.51 14.16
CA PHE A 8 5.86 1.83 14.36
C PHE A 8 6.09 3.32 14.07
N GLU A 9 6.95 3.97 14.85
CA GLU A 9 7.40 5.34 14.61
C GLU A 9 8.86 5.50 15.05
N ASP A 10 9.73 5.95 14.15
CA ASP A 10 11.10 6.36 14.45
C ASP A 10 11.44 7.71 13.77
N ASN A 11 12.70 8.13 13.78
CA ASN A 11 13.13 9.39 13.17
C ASN A 11 12.97 9.45 11.63
N HIS A 12 12.74 8.32 10.97
CA HIS A 12 12.81 8.17 9.52
C HIS A 12 11.51 7.67 8.89
N LEU A 13 10.76 6.81 9.59
CA LEU A 13 9.57 6.13 9.14
C LEU A 13 8.45 6.27 10.18
N ILE A 14 7.22 6.24 9.69
CA ILE A 14 6.02 6.03 10.48
C ILE A 14 5.16 5.01 9.75
N VAL A 15 4.66 4.02 10.49
CA VAL A 15 3.88 2.91 9.97
C VAL A 15 2.56 2.88 10.72
N VAL A 16 1.47 2.80 9.98
CA VAL A 16 0.11 2.82 10.49
C VAL A 16 -0.67 1.62 10.00
N ASP A 17 -1.67 1.21 10.78
CA ASP A 17 -2.68 0.24 10.37
C ASP A 17 -3.82 0.98 9.67
N LYS A 18 -3.74 1.11 8.34
CA LYS A 18 -4.72 1.86 7.55
C LYS A 18 -6.06 1.10 7.57
N PRO A 19 -7.18 1.73 7.98
CA PRO A 19 -8.48 1.09 7.87
C PRO A 19 -8.90 0.88 6.40
N ALA A 20 -9.75 -0.11 6.16
CA ALA A 20 -10.41 -0.28 4.87
C ALA A 20 -11.27 0.97 4.57
N THR A 21 -11.51 1.22 3.29
CA THR A 21 -12.27 2.37 2.75
C THR A 21 -11.61 3.75 2.89
N MET A 22 -10.54 3.90 3.67
CA MET A 22 -9.77 5.14 3.76
C MET A 22 -8.74 5.25 2.62
N PRO A 23 -8.64 6.39 1.91
CA PRO A 23 -7.58 6.62 0.92
C PRO A 23 -6.19 6.61 1.56
N SER A 24 -5.19 6.04 0.86
CA SER A 24 -3.80 6.13 1.31
C SER A 24 -3.22 7.55 1.17
N VAL A 25 -3.64 8.26 0.12
CA VAL A 25 -3.23 9.64 -0.23
C VAL A 25 -4.47 10.42 -0.68
N PRO A 26 -4.42 11.77 -0.68
CA PRO A 26 -5.54 12.57 -1.17
C PRO A 26 -5.90 12.21 -2.61
N ASP A 27 -7.20 12.14 -2.89
CA ASP A 27 -7.76 11.92 -4.22
C ASP A 27 -8.94 12.87 -4.47
N SER A 28 -9.65 12.68 -5.60
CA SER A 28 -10.76 13.55 -6.01
C SER A 28 -11.98 13.50 -5.07
N THR A 29 -12.09 12.48 -4.22
CA THR A 29 -13.21 12.36 -3.27
C THR A 29 -13.12 13.36 -2.13
N ARG A 30 -11.91 13.89 -1.84
CA ARG A 30 -11.61 14.78 -0.71
C ARG A 30 -11.88 14.17 0.66
N ASP A 31 -12.04 12.86 0.74
CA ASP A 31 -12.08 12.14 2.00
C ASP A 31 -10.74 12.25 2.73
N LEU A 32 -10.79 12.23 4.07
CA LEU A 32 -9.58 12.24 4.89
C LEU A 32 -8.72 11.02 4.56
N SER A 33 -7.51 11.25 4.04
CA SER A 33 -6.57 10.17 3.73
C SER A 33 -5.67 9.84 4.92
N ALA A 34 -5.10 8.64 4.93
CA ALA A 34 -4.09 8.24 5.91
C ALA A 34 -2.88 9.19 5.89
N PHE A 35 -2.53 9.73 4.72
CA PHE A 35 -1.48 10.73 4.58
C PHE A 35 -1.82 12.02 5.34
N ASP A 36 -3.06 12.53 5.20
CA ASP A 36 -3.51 13.75 5.88
C ASP A 36 -3.55 13.55 7.40
N TRP A 37 -4.11 12.42 7.83
CA TRP A 37 -4.18 12.05 9.24
C TRP A 37 -2.78 11.97 9.86
N VAL A 38 -1.83 11.29 9.21
CA VAL A 38 -0.45 11.17 9.71
C VAL A 38 0.26 12.53 9.76
N LYS A 39 0.05 13.40 8.76
CA LYS A 39 0.59 14.76 8.79
C LYS A 39 0.06 15.56 9.98
N GLN A 40 -1.25 15.47 10.23
CA GLN A 40 -1.88 16.13 11.37
C GLN A 40 -1.34 15.59 12.69
N TYR A 41 -1.28 14.26 12.85
CA TYR A 41 -0.71 13.61 14.03
C TYR A 41 0.72 14.07 14.32
N ILE A 42 1.59 14.13 13.31
CA ILE A 42 2.98 14.60 13.48
C ILE A 42 3.01 16.09 13.86
N LYS A 43 2.12 16.91 13.28
CA LYS A 43 2.05 18.35 13.55
C LYS A 43 1.71 18.59 15.03
N GLU A 44 0.70 17.89 15.53
CA GLU A 44 0.22 17.99 16.91
C GLU A 44 1.25 17.40 17.89
N SER A 45 1.68 16.15 17.67
CA SER A 45 2.61 15.44 18.57
C SER A 45 3.98 16.11 18.70
N LYS A 46 4.46 16.79 17.65
CA LYS A 46 5.76 17.48 17.64
C LYS A 46 5.65 19.00 17.79
N ARG A 47 4.45 19.53 18.05
CA ARG A 47 4.16 20.97 18.19
C ARG A 47 4.79 21.81 17.06
N LYS A 48 4.70 21.32 15.82
CA LYS A 48 5.32 21.98 14.66
C LYS A 48 4.35 22.99 14.05
N PRO A 49 4.68 24.30 14.01
CA PRO A 49 3.80 25.29 13.38
C PRO A 49 3.81 25.20 11.84
N GLY A 50 4.92 24.74 11.26
CA GLY A 50 5.13 24.65 9.81
C GLY A 50 4.55 23.39 9.14
N ASN A 51 4.74 23.30 7.82
CA ASN A 51 4.29 22.17 7.02
C ASN A 51 5.11 20.91 7.34
N VAL A 52 4.44 19.83 7.73
CA VAL A 52 5.08 18.54 8.01
C VAL A 52 5.48 17.87 6.70
N TYR A 53 6.77 17.57 6.54
CA TYR A 53 7.23 16.69 5.47
C TYR A 53 6.78 15.25 5.74
N LEU A 54 6.14 14.64 4.75
CA LEU A 54 5.78 13.24 4.75
C LEU A 54 5.94 12.70 3.33
N GLY A 55 6.81 11.70 3.14
CA GLY A 55 7.12 11.10 1.85
C GLY A 55 6.33 9.82 1.64
N VAL A 56 5.72 9.68 0.46
CA VAL A 56 4.98 8.48 0.05
C VAL A 56 5.90 7.62 -0.82
N PHE A 57 6.10 6.36 -0.46
CA PHE A 57 6.90 5.40 -1.25
C PHE A 57 6.14 4.13 -1.64
N HIS A 58 4.94 3.93 -1.10
CA HIS A 58 3.95 2.95 -1.54
C HIS A 58 2.54 3.40 -1.14
N ARG A 59 1.54 2.70 -1.66
CA ARG A 59 0.13 2.91 -1.32
C ARG A 59 -0.57 1.56 -1.16
N LEU A 60 -1.66 1.58 -0.40
CA LEU A 60 -2.70 0.56 -0.43
C LEU A 60 -3.90 1.12 -1.19
N ASP A 61 -4.65 0.26 -1.87
CA ASP A 61 -5.90 0.67 -2.49
C ASP A 61 -6.92 1.03 -1.41
N ARG A 62 -7.90 1.86 -1.78
CA ARG A 62 -8.91 2.36 -0.86
C ARG A 62 -9.61 1.24 -0.05
N PRO A 63 -10.09 0.12 -0.66
CA PRO A 63 -10.72 -0.95 0.11
C PRO A 63 -9.75 -1.83 0.92
N VAL A 64 -8.44 -1.73 0.67
CA VAL A 64 -7.43 -2.59 1.31
C VAL A 64 -7.05 -2.01 2.67
N SER A 65 -7.15 -2.79 3.74
CA SER A 65 -6.64 -2.43 5.07
C SER A 65 -5.20 -2.90 5.31
N GLY A 66 -4.60 -2.45 6.41
CA GLY A 66 -3.34 -2.99 6.92
C GLY A 66 -2.16 -2.04 6.84
N VAL A 67 -0.96 -2.61 6.78
CA VAL A 67 0.31 -1.91 7.00
C VAL A 67 0.60 -0.90 5.89
N LEU A 68 0.52 0.39 6.22
CA LEU A 68 0.92 1.50 5.37
C LEU A 68 2.05 2.29 6.03
N ALA A 69 3.12 2.57 5.30
CA ALA A 69 4.28 3.27 5.81
C ALA A 69 4.58 4.55 5.02
N PHE A 70 5.05 5.57 5.75
CA PHE A 70 5.46 6.85 5.22
C PHE A 70 6.86 7.21 5.70
N ALA A 71 7.58 7.98 4.87
CA ALA A 71 8.89 8.49 5.21
C ALA A 71 8.80 9.87 5.86
N ARG A 72 9.38 10.03 7.05
CA ARG A 72 9.40 11.30 7.79
C ARG A 72 10.53 12.25 7.37
N THR A 73 11.44 11.76 6.53
CA THR A 73 12.57 12.54 5.99
C THR A 73 12.77 12.26 4.50
N SER A 74 13.31 13.23 3.76
CA SER A 74 13.63 13.07 2.33
C SER A 74 14.66 11.97 2.08
N LYS A 75 15.63 11.80 2.99
CA LYS A 75 16.63 10.72 2.96
C LYS A 75 15.97 9.35 3.08
N ALA A 76 15.02 9.18 4.00
CA ALA A 76 14.25 7.95 4.13
C ALA A 76 13.38 7.71 2.90
N ALA A 77 12.71 8.74 2.38
CA ALA A 77 11.87 8.63 1.18
C ALA A 77 12.68 8.12 -0.02
N LYS A 78 13.86 8.70 -0.27
CA LYS A 78 14.75 8.25 -1.36
C LYS A 78 15.17 6.78 -1.19
N ARG A 79 15.56 6.38 0.03
CA ARG A 79 15.96 4.99 0.34
C ARG A 79 14.81 4.00 0.16
N MET A 80 13.62 4.32 0.67
CA MET A 80 12.46 3.45 0.58
C MET A 80 11.93 3.33 -0.84
N THR A 81 11.91 4.41 -1.62
CA THR A 81 11.58 4.36 -3.05
C THR A 81 12.54 3.44 -3.79
N GLY A 82 13.85 3.54 -3.52
CA GLY A 82 14.85 2.62 -4.09
C GLY A 82 14.62 1.16 -3.66
N ALA A 83 14.27 0.91 -2.40
CA ALA A 83 13.95 -0.43 -1.91
C ALA A 83 12.69 -1.03 -2.55
N THR A 84 11.67 -0.20 -2.80
CA THR A 84 10.46 -0.61 -3.53
C THR A 84 10.79 -0.94 -5.00
N GLN A 85 11.56 -0.09 -5.67
CA GLN A 85 11.94 -0.29 -7.08
C GLN A 85 12.84 -1.51 -7.30
N SER A 86 13.73 -1.79 -6.35
CA SER A 86 14.62 -2.97 -6.38
C SER A 86 13.99 -4.23 -5.80
N SER A 87 12.69 -4.23 -5.50
CA SER A 87 11.97 -5.38 -4.91
C SER A 87 12.57 -5.91 -3.60
N ARG A 88 13.34 -5.08 -2.87
CA ARG A 88 13.89 -5.42 -1.55
C ARG A 88 12.84 -5.28 -0.44
N LEU A 89 11.85 -4.41 -0.66
CA LEU A 89 10.68 -4.29 0.22
C LEU A 89 9.71 -5.45 -0.04
N LYS A 90 9.64 -6.40 0.90
CA LYS A 90 8.69 -7.52 0.86
C LYS A 90 7.36 -7.09 1.48
N LYS A 91 6.26 -7.43 0.80
CA LYS A 91 4.89 -7.15 1.25
C LYS A 91 4.11 -8.45 1.23
N TYR A 92 3.38 -8.72 2.30
CA TYR A 92 2.56 -9.90 2.46
C TYR A 92 1.11 -9.46 2.65
N TYR A 93 0.21 -10.12 1.96
CA TYR A 93 -1.22 -9.81 1.99
C TYR A 93 -1.98 -11.09 2.30
N LEU A 94 -3.00 -10.94 3.13
CA LEU A 94 -4.05 -11.94 3.26
C LEU A 94 -5.17 -11.53 2.33
N ALA A 95 -5.68 -12.49 1.55
CA ALA A 95 -6.74 -12.26 0.60
C ALA A 95 -7.69 -13.45 0.62
N VAL A 96 -8.98 -13.16 0.58
CA VAL A 96 -10.02 -14.17 0.42
C VAL A 96 -10.39 -14.20 -1.06
N THR A 97 -10.26 -15.36 -1.71
CA THR A 97 -10.56 -15.52 -3.14
C THR A 97 -11.82 -16.35 -3.35
N ASP A 98 -12.59 -15.99 -4.38
CA ASP A 98 -13.60 -16.89 -4.90
C ASP A 98 -12.93 -18.10 -5.56
N GLY A 99 -13.37 -19.30 -5.19
CA GLY A 99 -12.72 -20.56 -5.57
C GLY A 99 -11.42 -20.88 -4.79
N VAL A 100 -10.94 -22.10 -5.03
CA VAL A 100 -9.67 -22.61 -4.49
C VAL A 100 -8.62 -22.62 -5.60
N PRO A 101 -7.52 -21.86 -5.47
CA PRO A 101 -6.39 -21.92 -6.40
C PRO A 101 -5.90 -23.36 -6.58
N ARG A 102 -5.45 -23.70 -7.80
CA ARG A 102 -4.90 -25.05 -8.05
C ARG A 102 -3.56 -25.20 -7.35
N GLY A 103 -3.54 -26.00 -6.28
CA GLY A 103 -2.34 -26.29 -5.49
C GLY A 103 -2.25 -25.48 -4.20
N LYS A 104 -1.20 -25.73 -3.41
CA LYS A 104 -0.99 -25.07 -2.11
C LYS A 104 -0.21 -23.75 -2.19
N ALA A 105 0.49 -23.53 -3.29
CA ALA A 105 1.25 -22.32 -3.56
C ALA A 105 1.53 -22.18 -5.06
N GLY A 106 1.81 -20.96 -5.50
CA GLY A 106 2.11 -20.67 -6.91
C GLY A 106 2.68 -19.29 -7.12
N GLU A 107 2.98 -19.00 -8.39
CA GLU A 107 3.42 -17.68 -8.85
C GLU A 107 2.59 -17.25 -10.06
N GLU A 108 2.17 -16.00 -10.09
CA GLU A 108 1.47 -15.39 -11.22
C GLU A 108 2.32 -14.27 -11.82
N ARG A 109 2.46 -14.29 -13.15
CA ARG A 109 3.24 -13.32 -13.91
C ARG A 109 2.39 -12.73 -15.02
N ILE A 110 1.98 -11.48 -14.86
CA ILE A 110 1.09 -10.79 -15.78
C ILE A 110 1.69 -9.47 -16.22
N TRP A 111 1.49 -9.10 -17.48
CA TRP A 111 1.89 -7.79 -17.98
C TRP A 111 0.74 -6.82 -17.79
N ILE A 112 1.01 -5.67 -17.14
CA ILE A 112 0.00 -4.67 -16.81
C ILE A 112 0.35 -3.34 -17.47
N GLU A 113 -0.64 -2.75 -18.14
CA GLU A 113 -0.57 -1.39 -18.68
C GLU A 113 -1.46 -0.47 -17.84
N LYS A 114 -0.95 0.74 -17.57
CA LYS A 114 -1.71 1.78 -16.87
C LYS A 114 -2.44 2.67 -17.87
N VAL A 115 -3.77 2.60 -17.88
CA VAL A 115 -4.63 3.44 -18.72
C VAL A 115 -4.90 4.77 -18.00
N ARG A 116 -4.01 5.75 -18.25
CA ARG A 116 -3.98 7.03 -17.50
C ARG A 116 -5.29 7.80 -17.57
N ALA A 117 -5.97 7.81 -18.71
CA ALA A 117 -7.22 8.55 -18.90
C ALA A 117 -8.35 8.09 -17.96
N ARG A 118 -8.30 6.84 -17.46
CA ARG A 118 -9.35 6.25 -16.61
C ARG A 118 -8.87 5.87 -15.21
N ASN A 119 -7.60 6.13 -14.87
CA ASN A 119 -6.96 5.62 -13.65
C ASN A 119 -7.13 4.10 -13.45
N LEU A 120 -7.13 3.34 -14.55
CA LEU A 120 -7.27 1.89 -14.53
C LEU A 120 -5.95 1.18 -14.88
N ALA A 121 -5.85 -0.07 -14.45
CA ALA A 121 -4.83 -1.01 -14.87
C ALA A 121 -5.51 -2.13 -15.67
N ARG A 122 -4.92 -2.52 -16.80
CA ARG A 122 -5.40 -3.64 -17.62
C ARG A 122 -4.30 -4.66 -17.87
N ILE A 123 -4.67 -5.93 -17.96
CA ILE A 123 -3.77 -6.97 -18.45
C ILE A 123 -3.50 -6.69 -19.93
N THR A 124 -2.25 -6.82 -20.34
CA THR A 124 -1.78 -6.55 -21.71
C THR A 124 -0.73 -7.58 -22.13
N SER A 125 -0.20 -7.45 -23.35
CA SER A 125 0.98 -8.17 -23.81
C SER A 125 2.27 -7.56 -23.26
N ARG A 126 3.41 -8.18 -23.54
CA ARG A 126 4.73 -7.66 -23.15
C ARG A 126 5.02 -6.29 -23.77
N GLU A 127 4.54 -6.04 -24.98
CA GLU A 127 4.71 -4.77 -25.66
C GLU A 127 3.84 -3.69 -25.00
N GLY A 128 4.48 -2.71 -24.34
CA GLY A 128 3.80 -1.64 -23.62
C GLY A 128 3.40 -1.96 -22.18
N GLY A 129 3.57 -3.22 -21.72
CA GLY A 129 3.28 -3.65 -20.37
C GLY A 129 4.45 -3.54 -19.40
N ARG A 130 4.15 -3.43 -18.10
CA ARG A 130 5.10 -3.70 -17.02
C ARG A 130 4.78 -5.05 -16.40
N LEU A 131 5.80 -5.90 -16.22
CA LEU A 131 5.62 -7.20 -15.58
C LEU A 131 5.26 -7.01 -14.10
N ALA A 132 4.13 -7.58 -13.70
CA ALA A 132 3.75 -7.77 -12.31
C ALA A 132 3.93 -9.25 -11.95
N HIS A 133 4.55 -9.50 -10.81
CA HIS A 133 4.84 -10.84 -10.31
C HIS A 133 4.32 -10.96 -8.89
N THR A 134 3.42 -11.92 -8.67
CA THR A 134 2.81 -12.21 -7.38
C THR A 134 3.10 -13.65 -7.01
N ARG A 135 3.54 -13.89 -5.78
CA ARG A 135 3.62 -15.24 -5.19
C ARG A 135 2.49 -15.40 -4.21
N TRP A 136 1.87 -16.57 -4.20
CA TRP A 136 0.74 -16.87 -3.31
C TRP A 136 0.91 -18.25 -2.68
N ALA A 137 0.32 -18.42 -1.51
CA ALA A 137 0.19 -19.68 -0.81
C ALA A 137 -1.19 -19.72 -0.15
N THR A 138 -1.88 -20.85 -0.28
CA THR A 138 -3.18 -21.06 0.37
C THR A 138 -2.94 -21.41 1.83
N LEU A 139 -3.48 -20.60 2.74
CA LEU A 139 -3.39 -20.83 4.18
C LEU A 139 -4.56 -21.70 4.65
N ARG A 140 -5.76 -21.48 4.10
CA ARG A 140 -6.96 -22.25 4.44
C ARG A 140 -7.97 -22.28 3.29
N CYS A 141 -8.72 -23.38 3.19
CA CYS A 141 -9.92 -23.48 2.36
C CYS A 141 -11.15 -23.70 3.26
N LEU A 142 -12.22 -22.95 2.99
CA LEU A 142 -13.51 -23.08 3.68
C LEU A 142 -14.64 -22.95 2.65
N ASN A 143 -15.49 -23.98 2.53
CA ASN A 143 -16.72 -23.94 1.74
C ASN A 143 -16.56 -23.42 0.29
N GLY A 144 -15.44 -23.75 -0.38
CA GLY A 144 -15.16 -23.30 -1.75
C GLY A 144 -14.42 -21.97 -1.88
N THR A 145 -14.20 -21.26 -0.78
CA THR A 145 -13.41 -20.02 -0.69
C THR A 145 -12.03 -20.32 -0.11
N SER A 146 -10.98 -19.63 -0.57
CA SER A 146 -9.61 -19.78 -0.02
C SER A 146 -9.08 -18.49 0.60
N ALA A 147 -8.27 -18.61 1.66
CA ALA A 147 -7.59 -17.53 2.38
C ALA A 147 -6.11 -17.84 2.60
#